data_AF-A0A813I2Q1-F1
#
_entry.id   AF-A0A813I2Q1-F1
#
_cell.length_a   1.000
_cell.length_b   1.000
_cell.length_c   1.000
_cell.angle_alpha   90.00
_cell.angle_beta   90.00
_cell.angle_gamma   90.00
#
_symmetry.space_group_name_H-M   'P 1'
#
loop_
_entity.id
_entity.type
_entity.pdbx_description
1 polymer ?
#
loop_
_entity_poly.entity_id
_entity_poly.type
_entity_poly.pdbx_seq_one_letter_code
_entity_poly.pdbx_strand_id
1 'polypeptide(L)'
;NKCPTGITTQDPRLESALDPIVKSERVANFHKATVHAATEIISAAGCKSSSEISPDQFFRRDSGIHVRSFSDMDDSYFPLLSPGVLLDEKRLQEVPGKARQWWVAGGELYWKTKDAQL
;
A
#
# COMPACT_ATOMS: atom_id res chain seq x y z
N ASN A 1 16.45 5.99 -19.81
CA ASN A 1 17.70 5.53 -20.48
C ASN A 1 18.96 6.27 -20.03
N LYS A 2 19.07 6.68 -18.75
CA LYS A 2 20.32 7.26 -18.19
C LYS A 2 20.63 6.71 -16.79
N CYS A 3 19.95 5.63 -16.40
CA CYS A 3 20.09 5.04 -15.08
C CYS A 3 21.47 4.38 -14.96
N PRO A 4 22.36 4.87 -14.08
CA PRO A 4 23.73 4.34 -13.98
C PRO A 4 23.77 2.93 -13.38
N THR A 5 22.71 2.50 -12.68
CA THR A 5 22.61 1.18 -12.05
C THR A 5 21.93 0.12 -12.92
N GLY A 6 21.64 0.45 -14.19
CA GLY A 6 21.06 -0.47 -15.16
C GLY A 6 19.59 -0.85 -14.94
N ILE A 7 18.87 -0.20 -14.00
CA ILE A 7 17.51 -0.63 -13.61
C ILE A 7 16.45 -0.07 -14.56
N THR A 8 16.55 1.22 -14.91
CA THR A 8 15.54 1.93 -15.73
C THR A 8 16.17 2.49 -17.02
N THR A 9 16.81 1.61 -17.78
CA THR A 9 17.49 1.97 -19.03
C THR A 9 17.39 0.84 -20.05
N GLN A 10 17.23 1.22 -21.33
CA GLN A 10 17.30 0.32 -22.50
C GLN A 10 18.66 0.39 -23.22
N ASP A 11 19.66 1.04 -22.62
CA ASP A 11 21.01 1.16 -23.17
C ASP A 11 21.81 -0.08 -22.76
N PRO A 12 22.24 -0.95 -23.71
CA PRO A 12 22.92 -2.21 -23.40
C PRO A 12 24.20 -2.02 -22.56
N ARG A 13 24.87 -0.87 -22.72
CA ARG A 13 26.07 -0.54 -21.95
C ARG A 13 25.72 -0.31 -20.48
N LEU A 14 24.61 0.38 -20.19
CA LEU A 14 24.16 0.66 -18.83
C LEU A 14 23.42 -0.52 -18.19
N GLU A 15 22.72 -1.33 -18.98
CA GLU A 15 22.08 -2.57 -18.53
C GLU A 15 23.10 -3.57 -17.97
N SER A 16 24.30 -3.64 -18.56
CA SER A 16 25.36 -4.53 -18.08
C SER A 16 25.79 -4.29 -16.61
N ALA A 17 25.46 -3.12 -16.04
CA ALA A 17 25.70 -2.80 -14.63
C ALA A 17 24.66 -3.44 -13.67
N LEU A 18 23.59 -4.05 -14.20
CA LEU A 18 22.60 -4.79 -13.43
C LEU A 18 23.08 -6.23 -13.22
N ASP A 19 23.46 -6.57 -11.99
CA ASP A 19 23.69 -7.96 -11.57
C ASP A 19 22.48 -8.51 -10.82
N PRO A 20 21.66 -9.39 -11.43
CA PRO A 20 20.48 -9.94 -10.78
C PRO A 20 20.80 -10.83 -9.58
N ILE A 21 21.92 -11.56 -9.61
CA ILE A 21 22.31 -12.49 -8.55
C ILE A 21 22.61 -11.69 -7.28
N VAL A 22 23.51 -10.70 -7.36
CA VAL A 22 23.85 -9.86 -6.21
C VAL A 22 22.65 -9.03 -5.74
N LYS A 23 21.84 -8.48 -6.66
CA LYS A 23 20.66 -7.70 -6.25
C LYS A 23 19.57 -8.57 -5.63
N SER A 24 19.43 -9.83 -6.02
CA SER A 24 18.46 -10.75 -5.43
C SER A 24 18.72 -10.96 -3.93
N GLU A 25 19.99 -11.10 -3.53
CA GLU A 25 20.37 -11.21 -2.12
C GLU A 25 20.01 -9.94 -1.34
N ARG A 26 20.26 -8.77 -1.93
CA ARG A 26 19.90 -7.47 -1.31
C ARG A 26 18.39 -7.33 -1.14
N VAL A 27 17.61 -7.76 -2.13
CA VAL A 27 16.14 -7.75 -2.07
C VAL A 27 15.66 -8.72 -0.98
N ALA A 28 16.24 -9.93 -0.91
CA ALA A 28 15.89 -10.90 0.12
C ALA A 28 16.21 -10.38 1.54
N ASN A 29 17.37 -9.76 1.72
CA ASN A 29 17.76 -9.15 2.99
C ASN A 29 16.85 -7.97 3.37
N PHE A 30 16.54 -7.09 2.42
CA PHE A 30 15.61 -5.98 2.63
C PHE A 30 14.21 -6.48 3.02
N HIS A 31 13.68 -7.49 2.32
CA HIS A 31 12.38 -8.07 2.64
C HIS A 31 12.38 -8.71 4.03
N LYS A 32 13.41 -9.50 4.37
CA LYS A 32 13.57 -10.10 5.70
C LYS A 32 13.59 -9.04 6.80
N ALA A 33 14.35 -7.96 6.62
CA ALA A 33 14.40 -6.85 7.56
C ALA A 33 13.05 -6.11 7.67
N THR A 34 12.35 -5.94 6.54
CA THR A 34 11.02 -5.30 6.51
C THR A 34 9.99 -6.12 7.28
N VAL A 35 9.94 -7.44 7.07
CA VAL A 35 9.04 -8.34 7.80
C VAL A 35 9.37 -8.34 9.29
N HIS A 36 10.65 -8.39 9.64
CA HIS A 36 11.08 -8.33 11.03
C HIS A 36 10.62 -7.05 11.73
N ALA A 37 10.89 -5.88 11.14
CA ALA A 37 10.45 -4.60 11.68
C ALA A 37 8.91 -4.49 11.79
N ALA A 38 8.18 -5.03 10.83
CA ALA A 38 6.72 -5.10 10.91
C ALA A 38 6.27 -5.97 12.10
N THR A 39 6.90 -7.12 12.34
CA THR A 39 6.61 -7.98 13.50
C THR A 39 6.92 -7.28 14.83
N GLU A 40 7.99 -6.49 14.91
CA GLU A 40 8.29 -5.69 16.10
C GLU A 40 7.17 -4.69 16.41
N ILE A 41 6.68 -3.97 15.39
CA ILE A 41 5.57 -3.01 15.55
C ILE A 41 4.29 -3.72 16.00
N ILE A 42 3.95 -4.85 15.36
CA ILE A 42 2.76 -5.65 15.70
C ILE A 42 2.83 -6.13 17.15
N SER A 43 3.99 -6.64 17.57
CA SER A 43 4.19 -7.14 18.93
C SER A 43 4.15 -5.99 19.95
N ALA A 44 4.74 -4.83 19.61
CA ALA A 44 4.70 -3.64 20.46
C ALA A 44 3.27 -3.07 20.62
N ALA A 45 2.41 -3.25 19.61
CA ALA A 45 0.99 -2.92 19.70
C ALA A 45 0.18 -3.94 20.54
N GLY A 46 0.81 -5.02 21.03
CA GLY A 46 0.17 -6.07 21.83
C GLY A 46 -0.53 -7.16 21.01
N CYS A 47 -0.31 -7.21 19.70
CA CYS A 47 -0.91 -8.19 18.80
C CYS A 47 0.03 -9.39 18.57
N LYS A 48 -0.54 -10.60 18.44
CA LYS A 48 0.21 -11.81 18.07
C LYS A 48 0.32 -12.01 16.56
N SER A 49 -0.58 -11.39 15.81
CA SER A 49 -0.67 -11.49 14.35
C SER A 49 -1.12 -10.16 13.75
N SER A 50 -0.77 -9.91 12.49
CA SER A 50 -1.24 -8.74 11.75
C SER A 50 -2.76 -8.66 11.62
N SER A 51 -3.47 -9.79 11.69
CA SER A 51 -4.94 -9.83 11.65
C SER A 51 -5.61 -9.35 12.93
N GLU A 52 -4.88 -9.23 14.04
CA GLU A 52 -5.40 -8.74 15.32
C GLU A 52 -5.32 -7.21 15.44
N ILE A 53 -4.74 -6.55 14.43
CA ILE A 53 -4.60 -5.10 14.39
C ILE A 53 -5.99 -4.45 14.24
N SER A 54 -6.32 -3.53 15.14
CA SER A 54 -7.50 -2.66 15.05
C SER A 54 -7.11 -1.21 14.77
N PRO A 55 -7.94 -0.44 14.02
CA PRO A 55 -7.76 1.01 13.84
C PRO A 55 -7.65 1.81 15.15
N ASP A 56 -8.18 1.31 16.26
CA ASP A 56 -8.10 1.94 17.58
C ASP A 56 -6.67 2.00 18.16
N GLN A 57 -5.78 1.11 17.71
CA GLN A 57 -4.42 0.99 18.25
C GLN A 57 -3.45 2.02 17.66
N PHE A 58 -3.84 2.69 16.59
CA PHE A 58 -2.96 3.56 15.83
C PHE A 58 -3.48 4.99 15.82
N PHE A 59 -2.59 5.91 16.21
CA PHE A 59 -2.93 7.32 16.35
C PHE A 59 -2.22 8.14 15.29
N ARG A 60 -2.94 9.11 14.73
CA ARG A 60 -2.39 10.08 13.80
C ARG A 60 -2.80 11.49 14.22
N ARG A 61 -1.86 12.42 14.04
CA ARG A 61 -2.11 13.85 14.18
C ARG A 61 -2.84 14.35 12.92
N ASP A 62 -4.07 14.83 13.07
CA ASP A 62 -4.89 15.33 11.94
C ASP A 62 -4.61 16.80 11.60
N SER A 63 -4.18 17.56 12.62
CA SER A 63 -3.99 19.00 12.67
C SER A 63 -3.05 19.30 13.84
N GLY A 64 -2.49 20.51 13.91
CA GLY A 64 -1.39 20.82 14.85
C GLY A 64 -1.61 20.39 16.31
N ILE A 65 -2.86 20.37 16.79
CA ILE A 65 -3.20 20.07 18.19
C ILE A 65 -4.01 18.81 18.43
N HIS A 66 -4.69 18.22 17.42
CA HIS A 66 -5.53 17.04 17.65
C HIS A 66 -4.84 15.75 17.19
N VAL A 67 -4.84 14.77 18.09
CA VAL A 67 -4.42 13.39 17.85
C VAL A 67 -5.66 12.53 18.01
N ARG A 68 -5.97 11.73 16.99
CA ARG A 68 -7.10 10.79 16.98
C ARG A 68 -6.60 9.40 16.58
N SER A 69 -7.26 8.35 17.07
CA SER A 69 -7.06 7.01 16.51
C SER A 69 -7.58 6.96 15.07
N PHE A 70 -7.23 5.94 14.30
CA PHE A 70 -7.83 5.77 12.97
C PHE A 70 -9.32 5.41 13.05
N SER A 71 -9.79 4.81 14.14
CA SER A 71 -11.23 4.58 14.38
C SER A 71 -12.02 5.86 14.68
N ASP A 72 -11.39 6.85 15.31
CA ASP A 72 -11.99 8.16 15.59
C ASP A 72 -11.87 9.14 14.41
N MET A 73 -11.14 8.76 13.36
CA MET A 73 -11.05 9.55 12.14
C MET A 73 -12.32 9.38 11.31
N ASP A 74 -12.67 10.44 10.56
CA ASP A 74 -13.84 10.43 9.69
C ASP A 74 -13.86 9.19 8.78
N ASP A 75 -14.96 8.44 8.84
CA ASP A 75 -15.26 7.24 8.06
C ASP A 75 -15.07 7.46 6.55
N SER A 76 -15.05 8.72 6.08
CA SER A 76 -14.72 9.04 4.69
C SER A 76 -13.29 8.67 4.28
N TYR A 77 -12.33 8.60 5.21
CA TYR A 77 -10.91 8.32 4.95
C TYR A 77 -10.50 6.88 5.24
N PHE A 78 -10.99 6.29 6.35
CA PHE A 78 -10.60 4.94 6.78
C PHE A 78 -11.81 4.09 7.18
N PRO A 79 -12.79 3.88 6.28
CA PRO A 79 -13.96 3.10 6.61
C PRO A 79 -13.61 1.62 6.83
N LEU A 80 -14.21 1.00 7.84
CA LEU A 80 -14.25 -0.45 7.93
C LEU A 80 -15.18 -1.00 6.86
N LEU A 81 -14.62 -1.76 5.93
CA LEU A 81 -15.34 -2.29 4.78
C LEU A 81 -15.77 -3.73 5.01
N SER A 82 -17.03 -4.03 4.69
CA SER A 82 -17.52 -5.40 4.63
C SER A 82 -16.79 -6.19 3.55
N PRO A 83 -16.48 -7.49 3.77
CA PRO A 83 -15.85 -8.32 2.76
C PRO A 83 -16.59 -8.26 1.41
N GLY A 84 -15.81 -8.11 0.34
CA GLY A 84 -16.30 -8.09 -1.04
C GLY A 84 -17.05 -6.82 -1.47
N VAL A 85 -17.26 -5.83 -0.61
CA VAL A 85 -18.04 -4.61 -0.95
C VAL A 85 -17.45 -3.85 -2.14
N LEU A 86 -16.13 -3.87 -2.29
CA LEU A 86 -15.42 -3.20 -3.39
C LEU A 86 -15.52 -3.95 -4.73
N LEU A 87 -15.92 -5.22 -4.69
CA LEU A 87 -15.99 -6.09 -5.87
C LEU A 87 -17.40 -6.15 -6.47
N ASP A 88 -18.40 -5.68 -5.75
CA ASP A 88 -19.79 -5.67 -6.18
C ASP A 88 -20.24 -4.23 -6.46
N GLU A 89 -20.45 -3.91 -7.73
CA GLU A 89 -20.90 -2.59 -8.18
C GLU A 89 -22.20 -2.15 -7.47
N LYS A 90 -23.09 -3.10 -7.18
CA LYS A 90 -24.36 -2.86 -6.49
C LYS A 90 -24.19 -2.66 -5.00
N ARG A 91 -22.98 -2.79 -4.45
CA ARG A 91 -22.66 -2.59 -3.04
C ARG A 91 -21.69 -1.44 -2.83
N LEU A 92 -21.16 -0.83 -3.89
CA LEU A 92 -20.26 0.33 -3.78
C LEU A 92 -20.91 1.51 -3.05
N GLN A 93 -22.23 1.62 -3.03
CA GLN A 93 -22.93 2.63 -2.23
C GLN A 93 -22.79 2.45 -0.71
N GLU A 94 -22.45 1.24 -0.24
CA GLU A 94 -22.12 0.97 1.17
C GLU A 94 -20.78 1.59 1.57
N VAL A 95 -19.90 1.88 0.60
CA VAL A 95 -18.57 2.45 0.84
C VAL A 95 -18.69 3.97 1.08
N PRO A 96 -18.23 4.50 2.25
CA PRO A 96 -18.37 5.91 2.57
C PRO A 96 -17.47 6.84 1.75
N GLY A 97 -17.97 8.08 1.55
CA GLY A 97 -17.15 9.26 1.29
C GLY A 97 -16.12 9.14 0.17
N LYS A 98 -14.86 9.47 0.49
CA LYS A 98 -13.75 9.53 -0.46
C LYS A 98 -13.25 8.15 -0.87
N ALA A 99 -13.32 7.16 0.03
CA ALA A 99 -12.91 5.79 -0.27
C ALA A 99 -13.62 5.23 -1.52
N ARG A 100 -14.93 5.46 -1.65
CA ARG A 100 -15.70 5.08 -2.84
C ARG A 100 -15.23 5.81 -4.10
N GLN A 101 -15.01 7.13 -4.00
CA GLN A 101 -14.58 7.94 -5.14
C GLN A 101 -13.20 7.50 -5.65
N TRP A 102 -12.26 7.24 -4.74
CA TRP A 102 -10.91 6.76 -5.08
C TRP A 102 -10.94 5.37 -5.67
N TRP A 103 -11.78 4.47 -5.16
CA TRP A 103 -11.93 3.14 -5.73
C TRP A 103 -12.41 3.19 -7.18
N VAL A 104 -13.47 3.96 -7.46
CA VAL A 104 -14.01 4.12 -8.82
C VAL A 104 -12.98 4.78 -9.74
N ALA A 105 -12.36 5.88 -9.30
CA ALA A 105 -11.36 6.59 -10.10
C ALA A 105 -10.12 5.70 -10.39
N GLY A 106 -9.67 4.92 -9.42
CA GLY A 106 -8.58 3.96 -9.57
C GLY A 106 -8.92 2.85 -10.56
N GLY A 107 -10.14 2.33 -10.51
CA GLY A 107 -10.66 1.36 -11.47
C GLY A 107 -10.68 1.91 -12.89
N GLU A 108 -11.22 3.11 -13.09
CA GLU A 108 -11.24 3.77 -14.41
C GLU A 108 -9.82 3.99 -14.97
N LEU A 109 -8.89 4.45 -14.12
CA LEU A 109 -7.49 4.62 -14.49
C LEU A 109 -6.87 3.29 -14.93
N TYR A 110 -7.06 2.24 -14.13
CA TYR A 110 -6.54 0.91 -14.43
C TYR A 110 -7.04 0.40 -15.79
N TRP A 111 -8.35 0.44 -16.04
CA TRP A 111 -8.92 -0.04 -17.29
C TRP A 111 -8.48 0.79 -18.50
N LYS A 112 -8.47 2.12 -18.39
CA LYS A 112 -7.93 3.00 -19.44
C LYS A 112 -6.48 2.69 -19.78
N THR A 113 -5.64 2.39 -18.78
CA THR A 113 -4.23 2.02 -19.02
C THR A 113 -4.06 0.62 -19.60
N LYS A 114 -4.93 -0.32 -19.22
CA LYS A 114 -4.90 -1.69 -19.73
C LYS A 114 -5.25 -1.74 -21.22
N ASP A 115 -6.22 -0.95 -21.65
CA ASP A 115 -6.66 -0.89 -23.04
C ASP A 115 -5.68 -0.11 -23.94
N ALA A 116 -4.83 0.75 -23.35
CA ALA A 116 -3.81 1.53 -24.05
C ALA A 116 -2.47 0.79 -24.23
N GLN A 117 -2.31 -0.40 -23.64
CA GLN A 117 -1.11 -1.25 -23.73
C GLN A 117 -1.26 -2.43 -24.71
N LEU A 118 -2.35 -2.44 -25.49
CA LEU A 118 -2.58 -3.32 -26.65
C LEU A 118 -2.54 -2.48 -27.94
#